data_AF-A0A1Y3XAG3-F1
#
_entry.id   AF-A0A1Y3XAG3-F1
#
_cell.length_a   1.000
_cell.length_b   1.000
_cell.length_c   1.000
_cell.angle_alpha   90.00
_cell.angle_beta   90.00
_cell.angle_gamma   90.00
#
_symmetry.space_group_name_H-M   'P 1'
#
loop_
_entity.id
_entity.type
_entity.pdbx_description
1 polymer ?
#
loop_
_entity_poly.entity_id
_entity_poly.type
_entity_poly.pdbx_seq_one_letter_code
_entity_poly.pdbx_strand_id
1 'polypeptide(L)' 'MKTYDIYFSDQSSSDNKGFSIKTEEKAIHMAEDILAKGGSYIEEYAGGTISVIDSEGVTVWSKPIPKA' A
#
# COMPACT_ATOMS: atom_id res chain seq x y z
N MET A 1 7.13 -1.29 -19.61
CA MET A 1 7.47 -2.02 -18.36
C MET A 1 6.34 -1.73 -17.39
N LYS A 2 5.74 -2.75 -16.77
CA LYS A 2 4.75 -2.50 -15.70
C LYS A 2 5.46 -1.95 -14.47
N THR A 3 4.86 -0.95 -13.85
CA THR A 3 5.25 -0.49 -12.51
C THR A 3 4.09 -0.73 -11.56
N TYR A 4 4.39 -0.70 -10.27
CA TYR A 4 3.44 -0.94 -9.20
C TYR A 4 3.61 0.15 -8.15
N ASP A 5 2.50 0.71 -7.72
CA ASP A 5 2.44 1.77 -6.74
C ASP A 5 1.61 1.31 -5.55
N ILE A 6 2.06 1.73 -4.37
CA ILE A 6 1.39 1.41 -3.11
C ILE A 6 0.53 2.61 -2.73
N TYR A 7 -0.75 2.35 -2.58
CA TYR A 7 -1.79 3.27 -2.14
C TYR A 7 -2.19 2.97 -0.72
N PHE A 8 -2.41 4.03 0.06
CA PHE A 8 -2.94 3.98 1.41
C PHE A 8 -4.25 4.74 1.41
N SER A 9 -5.28 4.17 1.98
CA SER A 9 -6.61 4.79 2.03
C SER A 9 -7.15 4.65 3.45
N ASP A 10 -7.31 5.77 4.14
CA ASP A 10 -8.04 5.86 5.40
C ASP A 10 -9.50 6.27 5.15
N GLN A 11 -10.36 6.21 6.17
CA GLN A 11 -11.74 6.72 6.12
C GLN A 11 -11.84 8.19 5.69
N SER A 12 -10.79 8.99 5.88
CA SER A 12 -10.81 10.41 5.54
C SER A 12 -10.03 10.78 4.27
N SER A 13 -8.97 10.04 3.92
CA SER A 13 -8.01 10.45 2.88
C SER A 13 -7.36 9.26 2.19
N SER A 14 -7.17 9.35 0.86
CA SER A 14 -6.37 8.42 0.08
C SER A 14 -5.06 9.08 -0.34
N ASP A 15 -3.94 8.54 0.13
CA ASP A 15 -2.60 8.99 -0.23
C ASP A 15 -1.92 7.98 -1.16
N ASN A 16 -1.41 8.50 -2.28
CA ASN A 16 -0.51 7.75 -3.14
C ASN A 16 0.93 8.07 -2.71
N LYS A 17 1.67 7.04 -2.29
CA LYS A 17 3.09 7.21 -1.92
C LYS A 17 4.06 6.99 -3.10
N GLY A 18 3.56 6.67 -4.29
CA GLY A 18 4.32 6.78 -5.54
C GLY A 18 5.64 5.99 -5.56
N PHE A 19 5.65 4.77 -5.02
CA PHE A 19 6.88 3.97 -4.88
C PHE A 19 7.46 3.49 -6.22
N SER A 20 6.71 3.56 -7.33
CA SER A 20 7.15 3.24 -8.70
C SER A 20 8.00 1.96 -8.77
N ILE A 21 7.45 0.86 -8.25
CA ILE A 21 8.14 -0.41 -8.08
C ILE A 21 8.09 -1.19 -9.39
N LYS A 22 9.21 -1.81 -9.78
CA LYS A 22 9.32 -2.50 -11.08
C LYS A 22 8.65 -3.88 -11.15
N THR A 23 8.34 -4.49 -10.01
CA THR A 23 7.77 -5.85 -9.92
C THR A 23 6.69 -5.94 -8.86
N GLU A 24 5.67 -6.75 -9.13
CA GLU A 24 4.54 -6.97 -8.22
C GLU A 24 5.00 -7.54 -6.88
N GLU A 25 5.80 -8.60 -6.90
CA GLU A 25 6.30 -9.25 -5.68
C GLU A 25 7.03 -8.28 -4.76
N LYS A 26 7.83 -7.35 -5.31
CA LYS A 26 8.52 -6.34 -4.50
C LYS A 26 7.55 -5.35 -3.89
N ALA A 27 6.51 -4.98 -4.64
CA ALA A 27 5.49 -4.06 -4.15
C ALA A 27 4.64 -4.68 -3.04
N ILE A 28 4.28 -5.96 -3.20
CA ILE A 28 3.59 -6.74 -2.17
C ILE A 28 4.48 -6.89 -0.94
N HIS A 29 5.73 -7.33 -1.09
CA HIS A 29 6.65 -7.46 0.04
C HIS A 29 6.87 -6.13 0.78
N MET A 30 6.96 -5.01 0.06
CA MET A 30 7.06 -3.69 0.69
C MET A 30 5.78 -3.32 1.43
N ALA A 31 4.61 -3.55 0.83
CA ALA A 31 3.33 -3.29 1.48
C ALA A 31 3.17 -4.12 2.76
N GLU A 32 3.56 -5.39 2.73
CA GLU A 32 3.58 -6.28 3.88
C GLU A 32 4.62 -5.89 4.93
N ASP A 33 5.81 -5.46 4.52
CA ASP A 33 6.85 -4.99 5.45
C ASP A 33 6.39 -3.71 6.17
N ILE A 34 5.69 -2.80 5.47
CA ILE A 34 5.09 -1.60 6.07
C ILE A 34 4.03 -1.99 7.11
N LEU A 35 3.14 -2.94 6.77
CA LEU A 35 2.16 -3.50 7.71
C LEU A 35 2.83 -4.17 8.92
N ALA A 36 3.84 -5.00 8.69
CA ALA A 36 4.50 -5.80 9.73
C ALA A 36 5.39 -4.96 10.64
N LYS A 37 6.09 -3.96 10.10
CA LYS A 37 6.93 -3.05 10.90
C LYS A 37 6.10 -2.04 11.69
N GLY A 38 4.82 -1.88 11.37
CA GLY A 38 3.92 -1.00 12.14
C GLY A 38 4.51 0.39 12.30
N GLY A 39 5.03 0.98 11.22
CA GLY A 39 5.62 2.32 11.25
C GLY A 39 4.56 3.41 11.32
N SER A 40 4.98 4.67 11.33
CA SER A 40 4.09 5.84 11.38
C SER A 40 2.98 5.81 10.32
N TYR A 41 3.23 5.24 9.14
CA TYR A 41 2.19 5.05 8.12
C TYR A 41 1.03 4.15 8.57
N ILE A 42 1.31 3.06 9.29
CA ILE A 42 0.24 2.18 9.78
C ILE A 42 -0.57 2.86 10.88
N GLU A 43 0.07 3.70 11.68
CA GLU A 43 -0.60 4.51 12.71
C GLU A 43 -1.42 5.65 12.08
N GLU A 44 -0.87 6.35 11.08
CA GLU A 44 -1.52 7.45 10.36
C GLU A 44 -2.72 6.97 9.53
N TYR A 45 -2.62 5.77 8.93
CA TYR A 45 -3.69 5.13 8.17
C TYR A 45 -4.34 3.98 8.95
N ALA A 46 -4.31 4.01 10.28
CA ALA A 46 -4.84 2.95 11.14
C ALA A 46 -6.36 2.78 10.97
N GLY A 47 -6.79 1.59 10.54
CA GLY A 47 -8.19 1.36 10.16
C GLY A 47 -8.51 1.71 8.70
N GLY A 48 -7.49 2.09 7.93
CA GLY A 48 -7.52 2.20 6.49
C GLY A 48 -7.22 0.89 5.76
N THR A 49 -6.81 0.98 4.50
CA THR A 49 -6.47 -0.12 3.60
C THR A 49 -5.21 0.23 2.82
N ILE A 50 -4.30 -0.73 2.72
CA ILE A 50 -3.12 -0.65 1.86
C ILE A 50 -3.38 -1.48 0.60
N SER A 51 -3.13 -0.90 -0.57
CA SER A 51 -3.37 -1.54 -1.86
C SER A 51 -2.18 -1.35 -2.78
N VAL A 52 -1.80 -2.41 -3.49
CA VAL A 52 -0.81 -2.37 -4.56
C VAL A 52 -1.58 -2.31 -5.87
N ILE A 53 -1.35 -1.23 -6.63
CA ILE A 53 -2.00 -0.97 -7.91
C ILE A 53 -0.91 -0.93 -8.98
N ASP A 54 -1.13 -1.60 -10.11
CA ASP A 54 -0.19 -1.55 -11.22
C ASP A 54 -0.33 -0.26 -12.04
N SER A 55 0.59 -0.03 -12.97
CA SER A 55 0.60 1.14 -13.87
C SER A 55 -0.66 1.29 -14.73
N GLU A 56 -1.45 0.22 -14.88
CA GLU A 56 -2.74 0.23 -15.59
C GLU A 56 -3.93 0.55 -14.67
N GLY A 57 -3.70 0.74 -13.36
CA GLY A 57 -4.74 1.04 -12.38
C GLY A 57 -5.41 -0.22 -11.81
N VAL A 58 -4.85 -1.41 -12.00
CA VAL A 58 -5.40 -2.67 -11.50
C VAL A 58 -4.83 -2.96 -10.11
N THR A 59 -5.73 -3.11 -9.13
CA THR A 59 -5.35 -3.58 -7.80
C THR A 59 -4.97 -5.06 -7.84
N VAL A 60 -3.68 -5.33 -7.74
CA VAL A 60 -3.13 -6.70 -7.74
C VAL A 60 -3.08 -7.29 -6.33
N TRP A 61 -3.02 -6.43 -5.31
CA TRP A 61 -3.01 -6.86 -3.92
C TRP A 61 -3.61 -5.79 -3.01
N SER A 62 -4.31 -6.18 -1.96
CA SER A 62 -4.76 -5.26 -0.92
C SER A 62 -4.95 -5.96 0.42
N LYS A 63 -4.74 -5.21 1.50
CA LYS A 63 -4.98 -5.66 2.87
C LYS A 63 -5.54 -4.52 3.72
N PRO A 64 -6.43 -4.82 4.68
CA PRO A 64 -6.84 -3.86 5.67
C PRO A 64 -5.64 -3.54 6.60
N ILE A 65 -5.51 -2.28 6.97
CA ILE A 65 -4.53 -1.84 7.95
C ILE A 65 -5.15 -2.04 9.34
N PRO A 66 -4.56 -2.89 10.20
CA PRO A 66 -5.10 -3.13 11.53
C PRO A 66 -5.13 -1.81 12.31
N LYS A 67 -6.27 -1.55 12.96
CA LYS A 67 -6.41 -0.43 13.88
C LYS A 67 -5.76 -0.86 15.20
N ALA A 68 -4.63 -0.26 15.54
CA ALA A 68 -3.96 -0.51 16.82
C ALA A 68 -4.89 -0.17 18.00
#